data_AF-A0A7C7Q1G8-F1
#
_entry.id   AF-A0A7C7Q1G8-F1
#
_cell.length_a   1.000
_cell.length_b   1.000
_cell.length_c   1.000
_cell.angle_alpha   90.00
_cell.angle_beta   90.00
_cell.angle_gamma   90.00
#
_symmetry.space_group_name_H-M   'P 1'
#
loop_
_entity.id
_entity.type
_entity.pdbx_description
1 polymer ?
#
loop_
_entity_poly.entity_id
_entity_poly.type
_entity_poly.pdbx_seq_one_letter_code
_entity_poly.pdbx_strand_id
1 'polypeptide(L)'
;MASRDVQGEGLLSRLTAEDGQLRRQQLEGFARHTPINASVSLVNSLIAVVMIWDTVPKPMLLAWLGLIWLSALYRLQRWHHWRSRTAARQERQRPKGVRRATLHKAAAWSALAGVLWGASVTFDPYLGPDQRLLIMILIAAMAAGAATTLGAIPLAAAAFIATSILPWAAYFAWLGDGVHIALACFALIMAMAMLISTSIVHGSFMEAVRARRQNAALVEQIREERSDWLEISDTSEAFALFDDKDRLLLWNENYRRILSLPTDLLHRGAERRELLQRGAAPVSVVRGEESVDDWIDRQLKLGKEDRSAQIEQLSNGRWLKSIARETGRGHTAVVHVDITELKQRESELLATQEELRVQSQEVQRAYDQLGQQHRRIEETTIELRRARDSAMEANRAKTEFLANMSHELRTPLNAVIGFSDLMAREAFGPLGDARYGGYIRHIHDSGEHLLNLINDLL
;
A
#
# COMPACT_ATOMS: atom_id res chain seq x y z
N MET A 1 -16.67 -21.86 -1.31
CA MET A 1 -16.58 -22.14 -2.76
C MET A 1 -17.11 -20.99 -3.65
N ALA A 2 -17.25 -19.76 -3.13
CA ALA A 2 -17.87 -18.63 -3.85
C ALA A 2 -16.91 -17.43 -4.10
N SER A 3 -15.58 -17.63 -4.01
CA SER A 3 -14.59 -16.56 -4.18
C SER A 3 -13.69 -16.71 -5.42
N ARG A 4 -13.89 -17.74 -6.24
CA ARG A 4 -13.13 -17.95 -7.50
C ARG A 4 -13.82 -17.40 -8.76
N ASP A 5 -15.13 -17.14 -8.73
CA ASP A 5 -15.85 -16.66 -9.93
C ASP A 5 -15.69 -15.16 -10.19
N VAL A 6 -15.39 -14.34 -9.17
CA VAL A 6 -15.22 -12.88 -9.33
C VAL A 6 -13.90 -12.51 -10.02
N GLN A 7 -12.86 -13.35 -9.94
CA GLN A 7 -11.60 -13.13 -10.67
C GLN A 7 -11.68 -13.52 -12.16
N GLY A 8 -12.54 -14.48 -12.53
CA GLY A 8 -12.70 -14.95 -13.91
C GLY A 8 -13.40 -13.94 -14.82
N GLU A 9 -14.44 -13.26 -14.32
CA GLU A 9 -15.15 -12.21 -15.06
C GLU A 9 -14.26 -10.98 -15.32
N GLY A 10 -13.35 -10.66 -14.40
CA GLY A 10 -12.36 -9.60 -14.57
C GLY A 10 -11.31 -9.89 -15.65
N LEU A 11 -10.89 -11.14 -15.80
CA LEU A 11 -9.89 -11.53 -16.79
C LEU A 11 -10.47 -11.55 -18.22
N LEU A 12 -11.65 -12.16 -18.40
CA LEU A 12 -12.33 -12.22 -19.70
C LEU A 12 -12.76 -10.84 -20.20
N SER A 13 -13.23 -9.97 -19.31
CA SER A 13 -13.56 -8.58 -19.66
C SER A 13 -12.32 -7.76 -20.05
N ARG A 14 -11.17 -7.98 -19.39
CA ARG A 14 -9.89 -7.35 -19.78
C ARG A 14 -9.39 -7.85 -21.14
N LEU A 15 -9.35 -9.17 -21.35
CA LEU A 15 -8.93 -9.76 -22.62
C LEU A 15 -9.81 -9.31 -23.80
N THR A 16 -11.14 -9.25 -23.60
CA THR A 16 -12.06 -8.78 -24.64
C THR A 16 -11.93 -7.27 -24.92
N ALA A 17 -11.59 -6.46 -23.91
CA ALA A 17 -11.31 -5.04 -24.08
C ALA A 17 -9.99 -4.80 -24.84
N GLU A 18 -8.93 -5.55 -24.51
CA GLU A 18 -7.63 -5.52 -25.19
C GLU A 18 -7.74 -5.88 -26.68
N ASP A 19 -8.48 -6.95 -26.97
CA ASP A 19 -8.84 -7.36 -28.33
C ASP A 19 -9.59 -6.25 -29.08
N GLY A 20 -10.52 -5.58 -28.40
CA GLY A 20 -11.28 -4.47 -28.96
C GLY A 20 -10.41 -3.28 -29.34
N GLN A 21 -9.40 -2.96 -28.54
CA GLN A 21 -8.45 -1.88 -28.82
C GLN A 21 -7.48 -2.24 -29.96
N LEU A 22 -7.01 -3.48 -30.01
CA LEU A 22 -6.17 -3.96 -31.11
C LEU A 22 -6.89 -3.83 -32.46
N ARG A 23 -8.15 -4.29 -32.53
CA ARG A 23 -8.98 -4.17 -33.74
C ARG A 23 -9.21 -2.72 -34.17
N ARG A 24 -9.23 -1.79 -33.21
CA ARG A 24 -9.33 -0.36 -33.49
C ARG A 24 -8.07 0.17 -34.17
N GLN A 25 -6.88 -0.20 -33.69
CA GLN A 25 -5.61 0.20 -34.30
C GLN A 25 -5.48 -0.35 -35.73
N GLN A 26 -5.93 -1.58 -35.97
CA GLN A 26 -6.03 -2.15 -37.33
C GLN A 26 -6.96 -1.34 -38.24
N LEU A 27 -8.15 -0.95 -37.73
CA LEU A 27 -9.11 -0.13 -38.49
C LEU A 27 -8.57 1.28 -38.77
N GLU A 28 -7.86 1.89 -37.83
CA GLU A 28 -7.21 3.20 -38.02
C GLU A 28 -6.08 3.13 -39.05
N GLY A 29 -5.29 2.04 -39.04
CA GLY A 29 -4.31 1.74 -40.09
C GLY A 29 -4.97 1.63 -41.47
N PHE A 30 -6.02 0.81 -41.58
CA PHE A 30 -6.80 0.66 -42.81
C PHE A 30 -7.41 1.99 -43.30
N ALA A 31 -7.99 2.77 -42.38
CA ALA A 31 -8.60 4.06 -42.70
C ALA A 31 -7.56 5.07 -43.19
N ARG A 32 -6.33 5.05 -42.69
CA ARG A 32 -5.24 5.95 -43.13
C ARG A 32 -4.92 5.80 -44.62
N HIS A 33 -4.98 4.59 -45.16
CA HIS A 33 -4.65 4.31 -46.56
C HIS A 33 -5.85 4.30 -47.51
N THR A 34 -7.08 4.32 -46.99
CA THR A 34 -8.32 4.37 -47.79
C THR A 34 -8.32 5.47 -48.87
N PRO A 35 -7.93 6.74 -48.61
CA PRO A 35 -7.94 7.78 -49.64
C PRO A 35 -6.89 7.56 -50.73
N ILE A 36 -5.72 7.01 -50.38
CA ILE A 36 -4.67 6.68 -51.34
C ILE A 36 -5.17 5.60 -52.29
N ASN A 37 -5.73 4.51 -51.75
CA ASN A 37 -6.22 3.39 -52.55
C ASN A 37 -7.39 3.79 -53.46
N ALA A 38 -8.29 4.65 -52.97
CA ALA A 38 -9.36 5.20 -53.78
C ALA A 38 -8.83 6.08 -54.92
N SER A 39 -7.86 6.96 -54.64
CA SER A 39 -7.26 7.85 -55.64
C SER A 39 -6.50 7.06 -56.72
N VAL A 40 -5.69 6.07 -56.32
CA VAL A 40 -5.00 5.16 -57.24
C VAL A 40 -6.00 4.42 -58.12
N SER A 41 -7.12 3.95 -57.57
CA SER A 41 -8.15 3.28 -58.37
C SER A 41 -8.79 4.21 -59.40
N LEU A 42 -9.04 5.48 -59.05
CA LEU A 42 -9.59 6.48 -59.98
C LEU A 42 -8.62 6.77 -61.13
N VAL A 43 -7.35 7.02 -60.82
CA VAL A 43 -6.32 7.31 -61.81
C VAL A 43 -6.05 6.10 -62.72
N ASN A 44 -5.84 4.92 -62.13
CA ASN A 44 -5.54 3.70 -62.89
C ASN A 44 -6.71 3.28 -63.80
N SER A 45 -7.95 3.42 -63.35
CA SER A 45 -9.11 3.10 -64.20
C SER A 45 -9.25 4.06 -65.38
N LEU A 46 -8.93 5.35 -65.19
CA LEU A 46 -8.89 6.31 -66.29
C LEU A 46 -7.79 5.97 -67.30
N ILE A 47 -6.58 5.66 -66.81
CA ILE A 47 -5.47 5.22 -67.66
C ILE A 47 -5.87 3.98 -68.46
N ALA A 48 -6.45 2.97 -67.80
CA ALA A 48 -6.89 1.75 -68.47
C ALA A 48 -7.90 2.04 -69.59
N VAL A 49 -8.90 2.89 -69.34
CA VAL A 49 -9.90 3.28 -70.35
C VAL A 49 -9.26 3.99 -71.54
N VAL A 50 -8.35 4.93 -71.31
CA VAL A 50 -7.65 5.64 -72.39
C VAL A 50 -6.86 4.67 -73.26
N MET A 51 -6.20 3.67 -72.66
CA MET A 51 -5.36 2.72 -73.38
C MET A 51 -6.12 1.72 -74.26
N ILE A 52 -7.38 1.43 -73.94
CA ILE A 52 -8.22 0.46 -74.65
C ILE A 52 -9.43 1.11 -75.32
N TRP A 53 -9.42 2.44 -75.46
CA TRP A 53 -10.54 3.24 -75.94
C TRP A 53 -11.00 2.86 -77.36
N ASP A 54 -10.05 2.53 -78.22
CA ASP A 54 -10.32 2.21 -79.63
C ASP A 54 -10.59 0.72 -79.87
N THR A 55 -10.34 -0.14 -78.89
CA THR A 55 -10.49 -1.60 -79.05
C THR A 55 -11.73 -2.16 -78.37
N VAL A 56 -12.12 -1.63 -77.21
CA VAL A 56 -13.25 -2.13 -76.42
C VAL A 56 -14.51 -1.26 -76.66
N PRO A 57 -15.71 -1.86 -76.74
CA PRO A 57 -16.95 -1.09 -76.88
C PRO A 57 -17.13 -0.01 -75.81
N LYS A 58 -17.27 1.26 -76.24
CA LYS A 58 -17.41 2.44 -75.37
C LYS A 58 -18.47 2.30 -74.27
N PRO A 59 -19.68 1.75 -74.51
CA PRO A 59 -20.66 1.58 -73.45
C PRO A 59 -20.16 0.68 -72.31
N MET A 60 -19.38 -0.36 -72.63
CA MET A 60 -18.82 -1.28 -71.65
C MET A 60 -17.73 -0.61 -70.81
N LEU A 61 -16.83 0.14 -71.45
CA LEU A 61 -15.78 0.90 -70.77
C LEU A 61 -16.35 1.97 -69.83
N LEU A 62 -17.32 2.76 -70.32
CA LEU A 62 -17.92 3.82 -69.51
C LEU A 62 -18.73 3.26 -68.34
N ALA A 63 -19.42 2.14 -68.51
CA ALA A 63 -20.11 1.46 -67.43
C ALA A 63 -19.13 0.96 -66.36
N TRP A 64 -18.04 0.30 -66.77
CA TRP A 64 -17.01 -0.18 -65.87
C TRP A 64 -16.31 0.95 -65.11
N LEU A 65 -15.93 2.02 -65.82
CA LEU A 65 -15.33 3.23 -65.24
C LEU A 65 -16.27 3.87 -64.22
N GLY A 66 -17.55 4.02 -64.58
CA GLY A 66 -18.58 4.57 -63.70
C GLY A 66 -18.74 3.78 -62.41
N LEU A 67 -18.75 2.44 -62.49
CA LEU A 67 -18.83 1.58 -61.31
C LEU A 67 -17.59 1.69 -60.41
N ILE A 68 -16.38 1.73 -60.98
CA ILE A 68 -15.15 1.94 -60.22
C ILE A 68 -15.19 3.30 -59.51
N TRP A 69 -15.52 4.37 -60.23
CA TRP A 69 -15.56 5.72 -59.70
C TRP A 69 -16.61 5.87 -58.61
N LEU A 70 -17.82 5.35 -58.82
CA LEU A 70 -18.88 5.34 -57.82
C LEU A 70 -18.43 4.62 -56.55
N SER A 71 -17.77 3.46 -56.68
CA SER A 71 -17.23 2.72 -55.54
C SER A 71 -16.14 3.51 -54.79
N ALA A 72 -15.23 4.17 -55.52
CA ALA A 72 -14.09 4.89 -54.96
C ALA A 72 -14.54 6.18 -54.26
N LEU A 73 -15.44 6.95 -54.88
CA LEU A 73 -16.02 8.17 -54.31
C LEU A 73 -16.85 7.87 -53.07
N TYR A 74 -17.65 6.79 -53.09
CA TYR A 74 -18.40 6.36 -51.90
C TYR A 74 -17.47 6.01 -50.73
N ARG A 75 -16.36 5.29 -50.99
CA ARG A 75 -15.35 4.99 -49.96
C ARG A 75 -14.69 6.26 -49.41
N LEU A 76 -14.36 7.23 -50.27
CA LEU A 76 -13.82 8.53 -49.86
C LEU A 76 -14.80 9.32 -48.98
N GLN A 77 -16.07 9.38 -49.36
CA GLN A 77 -17.12 10.03 -48.58
C GLN A 77 -17.30 9.37 -47.21
N ARG A 78 -17.34 8.03 -47.16
CA ARG A 78 -17.44 7.27 -45.90
C ARG A 78 -16.22 7.49 -45.01
N TRP A 79 -15.02 7.52 -45.58
CA TRP A 79 -13.79 7.81 -44.86
C TRP A 79 -13.79 9.23 -44.28
N HIS A 80 -14.21 10.22 -45.06
CA HIS A 80 -14.29 11.62 -44.61
C HIS A 80 -15.26 11.76 -43.42
N HIS A 81 -16.43 11.15 -43.52
CA HIS A 81 -17.43 11.13 -42.44
C HIS A 81 -16.97 10.38 -41.19
N TRP A 82 -16.21 9.30 -41.37
CA TRP A 82 -15.60 8.59 -40.25
C TRP A 82 -14.58 9.49 -39.56
N ARG A 83 -13.62 10.05 -40.31
CA ARG A 83 -12.53 10.90 -39.79
C ARG A 83 -13.05 12.11 -39.00
N SER A 84 -14.08 12.80 -39.51
CA SER A 84 -14.70 13.94 -38.82
C SER A 84 -15.34 13.55 -37.49
N ARG A 85 -16.00 12.38 -37.43
CA ARG A 85 -16.59 11.84 -36.21
C ARG A 85 -15.57 11.32 -35.20
N THR A 86 -14.45 10.73 -35.66
CA THR A 86 -13.39 10.27 -34.75
C THR A 86 -12.68 11.45 -34.10
N ALA A 87 -12.39 12.51 -34.87
CA ALA A 87 -11.79 13.74 -34.36
C ALA A 87 -12.65 14.37 -33.26
N ALA A 88 -13.96 14.52 -33.49
CA ALA A 88 -14.89 15.08 -32.50
C ALA A 88 -15.08 14.21 -31.24
N ARG A 89 -14.80 12.90 -31.30
CA ARG A 89 -14.94 11.97 -30.16
C ARG A 89 -13.68 11.84 -29.31
N GLN A 90 -12.51 12.05 -29.90
CA GLN A 90 -11.22 11.92 -29.23
C GLN A 90 -11.04 12.97 -28.10
N GLU A 91 -11.81 14.06 -28.17
CA GLU A 91 -11.81 15.16 -27.21
C GLU A 91 -12.74 14.94 -26.00
N ARG A 92 -13.65 13.95 -26.05
CA ARG A 92 -14.72 13.81 -25.02
C ARG A 92 -14.74 12.50 -24.24
N GLN A 93 -14.23 11.37 -24.75
CA GLN A 93 -14.33 10.07 -24.03
C GLN A 93 -13.22 9.07 -24.38
N ARG A 94 -12.92 8.15 -23.43
CA ARG A 94 -12.05 6.98 -23.65
C ARG A 94 -12.59 6.13 -24.83
N PRO A 95 -11.74 5.76 -25.80
CA PRO A 95 -12.20 5.07 -27.01
C PRO A 95 -12.74 3.67 -26.71
N LYS A 96 -14.01 3.41 -27.03
CA LYS A 96 -14.61 2.07 -27.01
C LYS A 96 -13.92 1.14 -28.01
N GLY A 97 -13.75 -0.13 -27.63
CA GLY A 97 -13.21 -1.19 -28.49
C GLY A 97 -14.09 -1.46 -29.71
N VAL A 98 -13.48 -1.97 -30.79
CA VAL A 98 -14.15 -2.26 -32.06
C VAL A 98 -14.54 -3.73 -32.15
N ARG A 99 -15.78 -3.99 -32.61
CA ARG A 99 -16.29 -5.36 -32.83
C ARG A 99 -15.65 -5.98 -34.07
N ARG A 100 -15.42 -7.30 -34.02
CA ARG A 100 -14.85 -8.09 -35.14
C ARG A 100 -15.63 -7.94 -36.45
N ALA A 101 -16.95 -7.81 -36.38
CA ALA A 101 -17.83 -7.60 -37.54
C ALA A 101 -17.45 -6.35 -38.38
N THR A 102 -16.83 -5.33 -37.78
CA THR A 102 -16.38 -4.14 -38.52
C THR A 102 -15.20 -4.42 -39.44
N LEU A 103 -14.30 -5.35 -39.06
CA LEU A 103 -13.19 -5.77 -39.93
C LEU A 103 -13.70 -6.58 -41.13
N HIS A 104 -14.73 -7.42 -40.94
CA HIS A 104 -15.38 -8.12 -42.05
C HIS A 104 -16.04 -7.16 -43.04
N LYS A 105 -16.62 -6.06 -42.57
CA LYS A 105 -17.14 -5.00 -43.46
C LYS A 105 -16.03 -4.36 -44.29
N ALA A 106 -14.86 -4.10 -43.70
CA ALA A 106 -13.70 -3.59 -44.43
C ALA A 106 -13.25 -4.58 -45.53
N ALA A 107 -13.20 -5.88 -45.20
CA ALA A 107 -12.90 -6.92 -46.17
C ALA A 107 -13.93 -7.01 -47.30
N ALA A 108 -15.23 -6.88 -47.00
CA ALA A 108 -16.29 -6.87 -48.00
C ALA A 108 -16.16 -5.68 -48.97
N TRP A 109 -15.81 -4.49 -48.49
CA TRP A 109 -15.56 -3.32 -49.35
C TRP A 109 -14.34 -3.50 -50.25
N SER A 110 -13.28 -4.13 -49.74
CA SER A 110 -12.11 -4.49 -50.53
C SER A 110 -12.41 -5.56 -51.57
N ALA A 111 -13.23 -6.57 -51.23
CA ALA A 111 -13.72 -7.58 -52.17
C ALA A 111 -14.51 -6.93 -53.32
N LEU A 112 -15.44 -6.02 -53.02
CA LEU A 112 -16.20 -5.30 -54.04
C LEU A 112 -15.28 -4.54 -55.00
N ALA A 113 -14.25 -3.86 -54.47
CA ALA A 113 -13.26 -3.18 -55.29
C ALA A 113 -12.50 -4.17 -56.19
N GLY A 114 -12.09 -5.32 -55.65
CA GLY A 114 -11.37 -6.34 -56.39
C GLY A 114 -12.25 -6.99 -57.47
N VAL A 115 -13.53 -7.25 -57.21
CA VAL A 115 -14.50 -7.75 -58.21
C VAL A 115 -14.62 -6.79 -59.38
N LEU A 116 -14.70 -5.47 -59.13
CA LEU A 116 -14.77 -4.48 -60.20
C LEU A 116 -13.52 -4.53 -61.08
N TRP A 117 -12.33 -4.66 -60.49
CA TRP A 117 -11.10 -4.84 -61.25
C TRP A 117 -11.02 -6.19 -61.97
N GLY A 118 -11.46 -7.27 -61.34
CA GLY A 118 -11.52 -8.61 -61.94
C GLY A 118 -12.50 -8.72 -63.11
N ALA A 119 -13.58 -7.93 -63.09
CA ALA A 119 -14.54 -7.85 -64.20
C ALA A 119 -13.94 -7.35 -65.52
N SER A 120 -12.75 -6.73 -65.49
CA SER A 120 -12.00 -6.36 -66.69
C SER A 120 -11.63 -7.56 -67.57
N VAL A 121 -11.70 -8.80 -67.06
CA VAL A 121 -11.54 -10.03 -67.86
C VAL A 121 -12.53 -10.09 -69.03
N THR A 122 -13.70 -9.45 -68.89
CA THR A 122 -14.68 -9.34 -69.98
C THR A 122 -14.20 -8.55 -71.19
N PHE A 123 -13.10 -7.80 -71.05
CA PHE A 123 -12.50 -7.02 -72.14
C PHE A 123 -11.62 -7.89 -73.02
N ASP A 124 -11.11 -9.03 -72.52
CA ASP A 124 -10.12 -9.85 -73.20
C ASP A 124 -10.43 -10.19 -74.67
N PRO A 125 -11.67 -10.52 -75.07
CA PRO A 125 -12.00 -10.81 -76.47
C PRO A 125 -11.74 -9.66 -77.45
N TYR A 126 -11.61 -8.43 -76.94
CA TYR A 126 -11.38 -7.22 -77.73
C TYR A 126 -9.93 -6.73 -77.65
N LEU A 127 -9.10 -7.31 -76.79
CA LEU A 127 -7.75 -6.80 -76.52
C LEU A 127 -6.71 -7.42 -77.46
N GLY A 128 -5.79 -6.58 -77.93
CA GLY A 128 -4.53 -7.07 -78.50
C GLY A 128 -3.59 -7.63 -77.42
N PRO A 129 -2.55 -8.40 -77.80
CA PRO A 129 -1.57 -8.96 -76.85
C PRO A 129 -0.94 -7.92 -75.92
N ASP A 130 -0.59 -6.75 -76.45
CA ASP A 130 0.04 -5.68 -75.68
C ASP A 130 -0.95 -5.08 -74.67
N GLN A 131 -2.20 -4.83 -75.07
CA GLN A 131 -3.23 -4.28 -74.20
C GLN A 131 -3.60 -5.24 -73.06
N ARG A 132 -3.66 -6.55 -73.34
CA ARG A 132 -3.87 -7.59 -72.34
C ARG A 132 -2.76 -7.56 -71.28
N LEU A 133 -1.50 -7.55 -71.71
CA LEU A 133 -0.37 -7.48 -70.79
C LEU A 133 -0.42 -6.20 -69.94
N LEU A 134 -0.80 -5.07 -70.52
CA LEU A 134 -0.92 -3.81 -69.78
C LEU A 134 -2.00 -3.85 -68.71
N ILE A 135 -3.18 -4.43 -68.98
CA ILE A 135 -4.22 -4.63 -67.95
C ILE A 135 -3.72 -5.57 -66.86
N MET A 136 -3.06 -6.67 -67.22
CA MET A 136 -2.49 -7.60 -66.25
C MET A 136 -1.45 -6.94 -65.35
N ILE A 137 -0.54 -6.15 -65.92
CA ILE A 137 0.47 -5.39 -65.16
C ILE A 137 -0.22 -4.40 -64.21
N LEU A 138 -1.27 -3.72 -64.68
CA LEU A 138 -2.03 -2.77 -63.86
C LEU A 138 -2.72 -3.47 -62.67
N ILE A 139 -3.36 -4.62 -62.89
CA ILE A 139 -3.99 -5.41 -61.82
C ILE A 139 -2.93 -5.94 -60.85
N ALA A 140 -1.80 -6.45 -61.36
CA ALA A 140 -0.69 -6.91 -60.54
C ALA A 140 -0.11 -5.79 -59.66
N ALA A 141 0.08 -4.59 -60.24
CA ALA A 141 0.54 -3.41 -59.50
C ALA A 141 -0.47 -2.99 -58.42
N MET A 142 -1.77 -3.06 -58.72
CA MET A 142 -2.82 -2.79 -57.73
C MET A 142 -2.90 -3.84 -56.63
N ALA A 143 -2.72 -5.12 -56.96
CA ALA A 143 -2.65 -6.20 -55.98
C ALA A 143 -1.43 -6.06 -55.05
N ALA A 144 -0.28 -5.64 -55.59
CA ALA A 144 0.90 -5.29 -54.80
C ALA A 144 0.68 -4.08 -53.89
N GLY A 145 0.03 -3.03 -54.41
CA GLY A 145 -0.40 -1.88 -53.62
C GLY A 145 -1.36 -2.29 -52.51
N ALA A 146 -2.29 -3.22 -52.76
CA ALA A 146 -3.21 -3.73 -51.75
C ALA A 146 -2.50 -4.52 -50.66
N ALA A 147 -1.53 -5.37 -51.00
CA ALA A 147 -0.74 -6.15 -50.03
C ALA A 147 -0.02 -5.25 -49.01
N THR A 148 0.49 -4.10 -49.45
CA THR A 148 1.19 -3.14 -48.60
C THR A 148 0.26 -2.21 -47.83
N THR A 149 -0.75 -1.65 -48.50
CA THR A 149 -1.63 -0.62 -47.89
C THR A 149 -2.77 -1.19 -47.05
N LEU A 150 -3.20 -2.42 -47.33
CA LEU A 150 -4.27 -3.10 -46.59
C LEU A 150 -3.73 -4.13 -45.57
N GLY A 151 -2.41 -4.27 -45.43
CA GLY A 151 -1.76 -5.25 -44.54
C GLY A 151 -2.13 -5.12 -43.06
N ALA A 152 -2.70 -3.99 -42.63
CA ALA A 152 -3.30 -3.85 -41.29
C ALA A 152 -4.48 -4.82 -41.06
N ILE A 153 -5.21 -5.19 -42.12
CA ILE A 153 -6.32 -6.16 -42.11
C ILE A 153 -6.06 -7.18 -43.24
N PRO A 154 -5.39 -8.31 -42.96
CA PRO A 154 -4.95 -9.26 -43.99
C PRO A 154 -6.13 -9.86 -44.77
N LEU A 155 -7.27 -10.06 -44.11
CA LEU A 155 -8.50 -10.50 -44.77
C LEU A 155 -8.98 -9.53 -45.86
N ALA A 156 -8.78 -8.22 -45.68
CA ALA A 156 -9.19 -7.22 -46.66
C ALA A 156 -8.25 -7.16 -47.86
N ALA A 157 -6.93 -7.31 -47.64
CA ALA A 157 -5.95 -7.46 -48.70
C ALA A 157 -6.21 -8.73 -49.52
N ALA A 158 -6.36 -9.87 -48.84
CA ALA A 158 -6.63 -11.16 -49.47
C ALA A 158 -7.94 -11.14 -50.30
N ALA A 159 -8.99 -10.52 -49.77
CA ALA A 159 -10.26 -10.40 -50.49
C ALA A 159 -10.11 -9.60 -51.78
N PHE A 160 -9.36 -8.49 -51.78
CA PHE A 160 -9.08 -7.72 -52.99
C PHE A 160 -8.23 -8.52 -53.99
N ILE A 161 -7.12 -9.11 -53.54
CA ILE A 161 -6.19 -9.87 -54.38
C ILE A 161 -6.93 -11.04 -55.06
N ALA A 162 -7.68 -11.83 -54.28
CA ALA A 162 -8.41 -12.98 -54.81
C ALA A 162 -9.47 -12.55 -55.84
N THR A 163 -10.28 -11.54 -55.54
CA THR A 163 -11.37 -11.11 -56.43
C THR A 163 -10.91 -10.35 -57.67
N SER A 164 -9.71 -9.77 -57.66
CA SER A 164 -9.13 -9.09 -58.83
C SER A 164 -8.33 -10.02 -59.75
N ILE A 165 -7.61 -11.01 -59.20
CA ILE A 165 -6.72 -11.89 -59.97
C ILE A 165 -7.39 -13.20 -60.39
N LEU A 166 -8.18 -13.84 -59.52
CA LEU A 166 -8.74 -15.17 -59.81
C LEU A 166 -9.62 -15.21 -61.07
N PRO A 167 -10.45 -14.21 -61.40
CA PRO A 167 -11.23 -14.22 -62.64
C PRO A 167 -10.35 -14.34 -63.89
N TRP A 168 -9.23 -13.60 -63.94
CA TRP A 168 -8.26 -13.65 -65.03
C TRP A 168 -7.54 -15.00 -65.08
N ALA A 169 -7.08 -15.50 -63.93
CA ALA A 169 -6.41 -16.81 -63.87
C ALA A 169 -7.33 -17.96 -64.32
N ALA A 170 -8.60 -17.95 -63.88
CA ALA A 170 -9.59 -18.94 -64.27
C ALA A 170 -9.93 -18.86 -65.77
N TYR A 171 -10.10 -17.65 -66.31
CA TYR A 171 -10.39 -17.44 -67.72
C TYR A 171 -9.25 -17.93 -68.62
N PHE A 172 -8.00 -17.60 -68.29
CA PHE A 172 -6.84 -18.06 -69.04
C PHE A 172 -6.62 -19.58 -68.94
N ALA A 173 -6.89 -20.18 -67.77
CA ALA A 173 -6.86 -21.62 -67.63
C ALA A 173 -7.93 -22.32 -68.49
N TRP A 174 -9.08 -21.67 -68.68
CA TRP A 174 -10.17 -22.20 -69.52
C TRP A 174 -9.85 -22.15 -71.02
N LEU A 175 -9.11 -21.14 -71.50
CA LEU A 175 -8.68 -21.06 -72.91
C LEU A 175 -7.71 -22.18 -73.30
N GLY A 176 -6.86 -22.62 -72.36
CA GLY A 176 -6.15 -23.91 -72.44
C GLY A 176 -4.97 -24.01 -73.42
N ASP A 177 -4.61 -22.96 -74.15
CA ASP A 177 -3.39 -22.92 -74.96
C ASP A 177 -2.16 -22.54 -74.12
N GLY A 178 -0.97 -22.85 -74.65
CA GLY A 178 0.29 -22.75 -73.87
C GLY A 178 0.58 -21.35 -73.32
N VAL A 179 0.21 -20.28 -74.03
CA VAL A 179 0.43 -18.90 -73.58
C VAL A 179 -0.54 -18.53 -72.46
N HIS A 180 -1.82 -18.83 -72.60
CA HIS A 180 -2.80 -18.50 -71.57
C HIS A 180 -2.61 -19.36 -70.30
N ILE A 181 -2.23 -20.64 -70.42
CA ILE A 181 -1.84 -21.45 -69.26
C ILE A 181 -0.65 -20.80 -68.52
N ALA A 182 0.37 -20.32 -69.25
CA ALA A 182 1.50 -19.62 -68.64
C ALA A 182 1.07 -18.33 -67.91
N LEU A 183 0.17 -17.55 -68.50
CA LEU A 183 -0.40 -16.34 -67.86
C LEU A 183 -1.24 -16.67 -66.62
N ALA A 184 -2.02 -17.76 -66.65
CA ALA A 184 -2.78 -18.24 -65.50
C ALA A 184 -1.86 -18.64 -64.33
N CYS A 185 -0.82 -19.42 -64.61
CA CYS A 185 0.19 -19.80 -63.63
C CYS A 185 0.90 -18.56 -63.06
N PHE A 186 1.29 -17.61 -63.92
CA PHE A 186 1.92 -16.37 -63.49
C PHE A 186 1.00 -15.54 -62.56
N ALA A 187 -0.27 -15.38 -62.92
CA ALA A 187 -1.26 -14.69 -62.10
C ALA A 187 -1.43 -15.37 -60.71
N LEU A 188 -1.47 -16.70 -60.66
CA LEU A 188 -1.58 -17.44 -59.39
C LEU A 188 -0.31 -17.33 -58.52
N ILE A 189 0.87 -17.42 -59.14
CA ILE A 189 2.16 -17.22 -58.45
C ILE A 189 2.23 -15.81 -57.87
N MET A 190 1.83 -14.80 -58.65
CA MET A 190 1.76 -13.42 -58.19
C MET A 190 0.76 -13.24 -57.04
N ALA A 191 -0.44 -13.82 -57.13
CA ALA A 191 -1.42 -13.78 -56.05
C ALA A 191 -0.86 -14.40 -54.76
N MET A 192 -0.21 -15.57 -54.87
CA MET A 192 0.45 -16.23 -53.74
C MET A 192 1.56 -15.36 -53.14
N ALA A 193 2.43 -14.77 -53.98
CA ALA A 193 3.47 -13.85 -53.53
C ALA A 193 2.89 -12.63 -52.80
N MET A 194 1.76 -12.09 -53.26
CA MET A 194 1.10 -10.95 -52.60
C MET A 194 0.41 -11.33 -51.28
N LEU A 195 -0.09 -12.57 -51.15
CA LEU A 195 -0.61 -13.08 -49.87
C LEU A 195 0.51 -13.29 -48.84
N ILE A 196 1.67 -13.79 -49.29
CA ILE A 196 2.87 -13.89 -48.44
C ILE A 196 3.32 -12.49 -48.02
N SER A 197 3.43 -11.55 -48.97
CA SER A 197 3.79 -10.15 -48.70
C SER A 197 2.82 -9.50 -47.70
N THR A 198 1.51 -9.72 -47.86
CA THR A 198 0.48 -9.25 -46.92
C THR A 198 0.73 -9.77 -45.50
N SER A 199 1.14 -11.03 -45.37
CA SER A 199 1.39 -11.68 -44.08
C SER A 199 2.64 -11.09 -43.39
N ILE A 200 3.69 -10.81 -44.17
CA ILE A 200 4.91 -10.13 -43.68
C ILE A 200 4.57 -8.71 -43.21
N VAL A 201 3.89 -7.91 -44.05
CA VAL A 201 3.48 -6.54 -43.70
C VAL A 201 2.58 -6.52 -42.47
N HIS A 202 1.66 -7.48 -42.34
CA HIS A 202 0.83 -7.63 -41.15
C HIS A 202 1.67 -7.91 -39.90
N GLY A 203 2.66 -8.80 -40.00
CA GLY A 203 3.62 -9.08 -38.94
C GLY A 203 4.34 -7.82 -38.46
N SER A 204 4.95 -7.07 -39.39
CA SER A 204 5.64 -5.82 -39.09
C SER A 204 4.71 -4.75 -38.49
N PHE A 205 3.47 -4.66 -38.96
CA PHE A 205 2.46 -3.77 -38.38
C PHE A 205 2.16 -4.15 -36.92
N MET A 206 1.98 -5.45 -36.66
CA MET A 206 1.70 -5.95 -35.30
C MET A 206 2.89 -5.79 -34.36
N GLU A 207 4.12 -5.90 -34.84
CA GLU A 207 5.34 -5.58 -34.08
C GLU A 207 5.41 -4.08 -33.75
N ALA A 208 5.16 -3.20 -34.73
CA ALA A 208 5.13 -1.76 -34.49
C ALA A 208 4.05 -1.35 -33.48
N VAL A 209 2.88 -2.00 -33.51
CA VAL A 209 1.82 -1.80 -32.52
C VAL A 209 2.27 -2.24 -31.13
N ARG A 210 2.91 -3.41 -31.01
CA ARG A 210 3.45 -3.92 -29.74
C ARG A 210 4.55 -3.02 -29.18
N ALA A 211 5.50 -2.61 -30.02
CA ALA A 211 6.59 -1.70 -29.64
C ALA A 211 6.07 -0.35 -29.14
N ARG A 212 5.06 0.25 -29.81
CA ARG A 212 4.43 1.49 -29.33
C ARG A 212 3.76 1.33 -27.96
N ARG A 213 3.14 0.18 -27.68
CA ARG A 213 2.55 -0.11 -26.37
C ARG A 213 3.62 -0.26 -25.30
N GLN A 214 4.70 -0.99 -25.59
CA GLN A 214 5.84 -1.13 -24.69
C GLN A 214 6.49 0.22 -24.39
N ASN A 215 6.71 1.06 -25.40
CA ASN A 215 7.25 2.41 -25.21
C ASN A 215 6.31 3.29 -24.37
N ALA A 216 5.00 3.21 -24.58
CA ALA A 216 4.04 3.95 -23.77
C ALA A 216 4.05 3.49 -22.31
N ALA A 217 4.16 2.18 -22.06
CA ALA A 217 4.30 1.63 -20.71
C ALA A 217 5.63 2.06 -20.06
N LEU A 218 6.73 2.04 -20.82
CA LEU A 218 8.04 2.49 -20.36
C LEU A 218 8.04 3.99 -20.00
N VAL A 219 7.39 4.82 -20.81
CA VAL A 219 7.25 6.27 -20.53
C VAL A 219 6.44 6.50 -19.26
N GLU A 220 5.41 5.69 -19.00
CA GLU A 220 4.64 5.78 -17.76
C GLU A 220 5.47 5.31 -16.57
N GLN A 221 6.25 4.24 -16.70
CA GLN A 221 7.17 3.78 -15.67
C GLN A 221 8.25 4.83 -15.35
N ILE A 222 8.82 5.50 -16.36
CA ILE A 222 9.75 6.63 -16.16
C ILE A 222 9.06 7.79 -15.42
N ARG A 223 7.76 8.03 -15.65
CA ARG A 223 7.00 9.06 -14.93
C ARG A 223 6.75 8.66 -13.48
N GLU A 224 6.44 7.39 -13.20
CA GLU A 224 6.30 6.86 -11.85
C GLU A 224 7.63 6.94 -11.10
N GLU A 225 8.75 6.47 -11.68
CA GLU A 225 10.08 6.61 -11.08
C GLU A 225 10.46 8.08 -10.82
N ARG A 226 10.07 9.01 -11.70
CA ARG A 226 10.25 10.46 -11.49
C ARG A 226 9.35 11.02 -10.38
N SER A 227 8.18 10.42 -10.15
CA SER A 227 7.30 10.75 -9.02
C SER A 227 7.92 10.30 -7.69
N ASP A 228 8.55 9.13 -7.65
CA ASP A 228 9.28 8.64 -6.47
C ASP A 228 10.43 9.60 -6.07
N TRP A 229 11.08 10.26 -7.05
CA TRP A 229 12.07 11.32 -6.78
C TRP A 229 11.45 12.58 -6.13
N LEU A 230 10.20 12.91 -6.45
CA LEU A 230 9.47 13.99 -5.80
C LEU A 230 9.05 13.58 -4.38
N GLU A 231 8.84 12.30 -4.09
CA GLU A 231 8.57 11.78 -2.75
C GLU A 231 9.81 11.83 -1.82
N ILE A 232 11.05 11.79 -2.35
CA ILE A 232 12.27 12.10 -1.56
C ILE A 232 12.27 13.57 -1.09
N SER A 233 11.49 14.46 -1.72
CA SER A 233 11.27 15.82 -1.20
C SER A 233 10.35 15.85 0.02
N ASP A 234 9.63 14.76 0.30
CA ASP A 234 8.65 14.63 1.39
C ASP A 234 9.20 13.82 2.59
N THR A 235 10.45 13.36 2.53
CA THR A 235 11.14 12.88 3.74
C THR A 235 11.31 14.05 4.69
N SER A 236 10.99 13.88 5.98
CA SER A 236 11.20 14.91 7.02
C SER A 236 12.68 15.32 7.18
N GLU A 237 13.58 14.56 6.57
CA GLU A 237 15.03 14.72 6.62
C GLU A 237 15.51 15.72 5.55
N ALA A 238 16.54 16.50 5.90
CA ALA A 238 17.25 17.38 4.99
C ALA A 238 18.31 16.58 4.23
N PHE A 239 18.27 16.57 2.90
CA PHE A 239 19.20 15.82 2.05
C PHE A 239 19.94 16.75 1.09
N ALA A 240 21.26 16.56 0.98
CA ALA A 240 22.07 17.16 -0.07
C ALA A 240 23.15 16.19 -0.57
N LEU A 241 23.48 16.28 -1.86
CA LEU A 241 24.55 15.54 -2.51
C LEU A 241 25.59 16.53 -3.02
N PHE A 242 26.87 16.27 -2.72
CA PHE A 242 28.01 17.08 -3.13
C PHE A 242 28.95 16.27 -4.02
N ASP A 243 29.61 16.93 -4.98
CA ASP A 243 30.65 16.31 -5.80
C ASP A 243 31.96 16.07 -5.01
N ASP A 244 32.99 15.57 -5.70
CA ASP A 244 34.32 15.31 -5.14
C ASP A 244 35.04 16.59 -4.65
N LYS A 245 34.62 17.76 -5.14
CA LYS A 245 35.12 19.09 -4.78
C LYS A 245 34.22 19.82 -3.77
N ASP A 246 33.34 19.11 -3.09
CA ASP A 246 32.38 19.65 -2.12
C ASP A 246 31.45 20.73 -2.72
N ARG A 247 31.06 20.57 -3.99
CA ARG A 247 30.07 21.43 -4.65
C ARG A 247 28.71 20.77 -4.75
N LEU A 248 27.66 21.55 -4.51
CA LEU A 248 26.28 21.07 -4.43
C LEU A 248 25.79 20.54 -5.79
N LEU A 249 25.42 19.26 -5.84
CA LEU A 249 24.83 18.60 -7.02
C LEU A 249 23.31 18.56 -6.94
N LEU A 250 22.77 18.17 -5.77
CA LEU A 250 21.35 17.95 -5.52
C LEU A 250 21.00 18.32 -4.07
N TRP A 251 19.77 18.77 -3.83
CA TRP A 251 19.23 19.01 -2.49
C TRP A 251 17.70 18.84 -2.51
N ASN A 252 17.12 18.55 -1.35
CA ASN A 252 15.67 18.65 -1.14
C ASN A 252 15.28 19.97 -0.44
N GLU A 253 13.98 20.30 -0.42
CA GLU A 253 13.51 21.56 0.18
C GLU A 253 13.78 21.61 1.70
N ASN A 254 13.79 20.46 2.37
CA ASN A 254 14.10 20.37 3.79
C ASN A 254 15.53 20.76 4.11
N TYR A 255 16.49 20.52 3.20
CA TYR A 255 17.87 20.99 3.36
C TYR A 255 17.94 22.51 3.54
N ARG A 256 17.17 23.27 2.75
CA ARG A 256 17.04 24.73 2.91
C ARG A 256 16.39 25.11 4.22
N ARG A 257 15.23 24.49 4.49
CA ARG A 257 14.36 24.85 5.62
C ARG A 257 14.99 24.57 6.98
N ILE A 258 15.60 23.39 7.14
CA ILE A 258 16.17 22.93 8.41
C ILE A 258 17.43 23.74 8.76
N LEU A 259 18.33 23.94 7.78
CA LEU A 259 19.56 24.72 7.96
C LEU A 259 19.33 26.24 7.88
N SER A 260 18.10 26.67 7.62
CA SER A 260 17.71 28.09 7.50
C SER A 260 18.52 28.86 6.44
N LEU A 261 18.77 28.20 5.31
CA LEU A 261 19.58 28.76 4.22
C LEU A 261 18.80 29.77 3.37
N PRO A 262 19.42 30.89 2.96
CA PRO A 262 18.86 31.79 1.95
C PRO A 262 18.63 31.08 0.60
N THR A 263 17.54 31.42 -0.10
CA THR A 263 17.13 30.74 -1.35
C THR A 263 18.13 30.97 -2.50
N ASP A 264 18.79 32.12 -2.50
CA ASP A 264 19.80 32.54 -3.48
C ASP A 264 21.13 31.79 -3.36
N LEU A 265 21.41 31.21 -2.19
CA LEU A 265 22.62 30.40 -1.93
C LEU A 265 22.53 28.98 -2.48
N LEU A 266 21.33 28.46 -2.73
CA LEU A 266 21.13 27.08 -3.20
C LEU A 266 21.02 27.02 -4.72
N HIS A 267 22.17 26.82 -5.35
CA HIS A 267 22.28 26.52 -6.77
C HIS A 267 23.25 25.37 -7.02
N ARG A 268 23.15 24.74 -8.19
CA ARG A 268 24.14 23.73 -8.61
C ARG A 268 25.53 24.36 -8.62
N GLY A 269 26.51 23.66 -8.05
CA GLY A 269 27.88 24.12 -7.95
C GLY A 269 28.20 25.00 -6.73
N ALA A 270 27.20 25.34 -5.90
CA ALA A 270 27.40 26.09 -4.66
C ALA A 270 28.39 25.37 -3.73
N GLU A 271 29.29 26.13 -3.10
CA GLU A 271 30.34 25.55 -2.27
C GLU A 271 29.80 25.17 -0.89
N ARG A 272 30.02 23.92 -0.46
CA ARG A 272 29.52 23.44 0.83
C ARG A 272 29.99 24.28 2.01
N ARG A 273 31.23 24.77 1.98
CA ARG A 273 31.79 25.69 2.98
C ARG A 273 30.95 26.96 3.10
N GLU A 274 30.58 27.57 1.98
CA GLU A 274 29.76 28.78 1.94
C GLU A 274 28.35 28.52 2.52
N LEU A 275 27.75 27.38 2.17
CA LEU A 275 26.46 26.96 2.74
C LEU A 275 26.54 26.81 4.27
N LEU A 276 27.60 26.20 4.79
CA LEU A 276 27.80 26.03 6.24
C LEU A 276 28.06 27.37 6.95
N GLN A 277 28.82 28.28 6.35
CA GLN A 277 29.08 29.62 6.89
C GLN A 277 27.84 30.50 6.99
N ARG A 278 26.92 30.35 6.04
CA ARG A 278 25.71 31.17 5.90
C ARG A 278 24.47 30.54 6.51
N GLY A 279 24.52 29.25 6.85
CA GLY A 279 23.46 28.53 7.54
C GLY A 279 23.43 28.81 9.04
N ALA A 280 22.47 28.19 9.73
CA ALA A 280 22.40 28.23 11.17
C ALA A 280 23.60 27.51 11.80
N ALA A 281 24.47 28.26 12.48
CA ALA A 281 25.61 27.71 13.22
C ALA A 281 25.15 26.92 14.48
N PRO A 282 25.93 25.94 14.96
CA PRO A 282 25.64 25.23 16.20
C PRO A 282 25.82 26.13 17.43
N VAL A 283 25.13 25.79 18.51
CA VAL A 283 25.17 26.54 19.78
C VAL A 283 26.57 26.60 20.38
N SER A 284 27.40 25.55 20.22
CA SER A 284 28.80 25.54 20.67
C SER A 284 29.60 26.69 20.06
N VAL A 285 29.43 26.92 18.76
CA VAL A 285 30.08 28.02 18.03
C VAL A 285 29.54 29.38 18.48
N VAL A 286 28.22 29.51 18.68
CA VAL A 286 27.61 30.76 19.18
C VAL A 286 28.05 31.10 20.60
N ARG A 287 28.30 30.09 21.45
CA ARG A 287 28.81 30.27 22.82
C ARG A 287 30.32 30.50 22.90
N GLY A 288 31.04 30.39 21.78
CA GLY A 288 32.49 30.52 21.74
C GLY A 288 33.25 29.32 22.29
N GLU A 289 32.61 28.16 22.40
CA GLU A 289 33.23 26.90 22.83
C GLU A 289 34.04 26.24 21.70
N GLU A 290 33.70 26.53 20.45
CA GLU A 290 34.36 26.06 19.23
C GLU A 290 34.44 27.21 18.21
N SER A 291 35.51 27.28 17.41
CA SER A 291 35.58 28.29 16.34
C SER A 291 34.71 27.89 15.14
N VAL A 292 34.21 28.87 14.38
CA VAL A 292 33.40 28.61 13.18
C VAL A 292 34.17 27.78 12.15
N ASP A 293 35.47 28.09 11.97
CA ASP A 293 36.31 27.41 10.99
C ASP A 293 36.61 25.95 11.39
N ASP A 294 36.88 25.69 12.67
CA ASP A 294 37.08 24.32 13.17
C ASP A 294 35.82 23.47 13.01
N TRP A 295 34.64 24.05 13.29
CA TRP A 295 33.36 23.38 13.08
C TRP A 295 33.14 23.06 11.60
N ILE A 296 33.37 24.01 10.69
CA ILE A 296 33.22 23.78 9.24
C ILE A 296 34.16 22.68 8.77
N ASP A 297 35.42 22.72 9.18
CA ASP A 297 36.41 21.71 8.79
C ASP A 297 36.00 20.32 9.26
N ARG A 298 35.43 20.21 10.47
CA ARG A 298 34.83 18.97 10.98
C ARG A 298 33.62 18.53 10.15
N GLN A 299 32.74 19.46 9.75
CA GLN A 299 31.60 19.16 8.86
C GLN A 299 32.01 18.73 7.45
N LEU A 300 33.13 19.23 6.92
CA LEU A 300 33.66 18.81 5.62
C LEU A 300 34.31 17.42 5.66
N LYS A 301 34.88 17.04 6.81
CA LYS A 301 35.47 15.70 7.04
C LYS A 301 34.43 14.60 7.29
N LEU A 302 33.22 14.97 7.71
CA LEU A 302 32.08 14.07 7.88
C LEU A 302 31.79 13.30 6.58
N GLY A 303 31.76 11.97 6.69
CA GLY A 303 31.50 11.03 5.60
C GLY A 303 32.74 10.58 4.82
N LYS A 304 33.80 11.41 4.79
CA LYS A 304 35.10 11.11 4.18
C LYS A 304 36.03 10.42 5.19
N GLU A 305 36.23 11.05 6.34
CA GLU A 305 37.12 10.56 7.42
C GLU A 305 36.31 10.07 8.62
N ASP A 306 35.33 10.87 9.06
CA ASP A 306 34.47 10.53 10.19
C ASP A 306 33.12 9.98 9.70
N ARG A 307 32.88 8.70 9.98
CA ARG A 307 31.67 7.96 9.59
C ARG A 307 30.60 7.96 10.67
N SER A 308 30.86 8.57 11.83
CA SER A 308 29.94 8.65 12.95
C SER A 308 28.86 9.72 12.69
N ALA A 309 27.70 9.51 13.33
CA ALA A 309 26.63 10.50 13.29
C ALA A 309 26.94 11.60 14.31
N GLN A 310 26.86 12.86 13.88
CA GLN A 310 27.12 14.01 14.73
C GLN A 310 25.79 14.60 15.19
N ILE A 311 25.64 14.85 16.50
CA ILE A 311 24.42 15.41 17.09
C ILE A 311 24.76 16.78 17.65
N GLU A 312 24.09 17.82 17.16
CA GLU A 312 24.34 19.20 17.55
C GLU A 312 23.03 19.98 17.67
N GLN A 313 22.99 20.93 18.60
CA GLN A 313 21.90 21.90 18.65
C GLN A 313 22.30 23.14 17.84
N LEU A 314 21.41 23.58 16.95
CA LEU A 314 21.57 24.79 16.16
C LEU A 314 21.11 26.03 16.92
N SER A 315 21.62 27.19 16.51
CA SER A 315 21.24 28.51 17.00
C SER A 315 19.74 28.84 16.88
N ASN A 316 19.03 28.19 15.95
CA ASN A 316 17.58 28.30 15.79
C ASN A 316 16.78 27.39 16.74
N GLY A 317 17.45 26.70 17.67
CA GLY A 317 16.85 25.84 18.69
C GLY A 317 16.64 24.38 18.27
N ARG A 318 16.84 24.05 16.99
CA ARG A 318 16.66 22.68 16.49
C ARG A 318 17.85 21.78 16.87
N TRP A 319 17.57 20.52 17.15
CA TRP A 319 18.60 19.49 17.29
C TRP A 319 18.73 18.71 16.00
N LEU A 320 19.93 18.66 15.44
CA LEU A 320 20.21 17.91 14.22
C LEU A 320 21.12 16.74 14.47
N LYS A 321 20.74 15.60 13.89
CA LYS A 321 21.64 14.46 13.69
C LYS A 321 22.10 14.46 12.24
N SER A 322 23.37 14.79 12.04
CA SER A 322 24.03 14.88 10.74
C SER A 322 24.77 13.58 10.44
N ILE A 323 24.48 13.00 9.27
CA ILE A 323 25.15 11.80 8.76
C ILE A 323 25.62 12.09 7.35
N ALA A 324 26.88 11.82 7.08
CA ALA A 324 27.43 11.91 5.73
C ALA A 324 28.03 10.57 5.29
N ARG A 325 27.93 10.28 4.00
CA ARG A 325 28.48 9.08 3.37
C ARG A 325 29.11 9.43 2.04
N GLU A 326 30.34 8.97 1.85
CA GLU A 326 30.93 8.92 0.52
C GLU A 326 30.26 7.82 -0.32
N THR A 327 29.88 8.16 -1.54
CA THR A 327 29.36 7.25 -2.55
C THR A 327 30.52 6.65 -3.36
N GLY A 328 30.32 5.50 -4.02
CA GLY A 328 31.38 4.81 -4.78
C GLY A 328 31.98 5.58 -5.97
N ARG A 329 31.58 6.84 -6.21
CA ARG A 329 32.11 7.74 -7.25
C ARG A 329 32.82 8.98 -6.68
N GLY A 330 33.06 9.05 -5.37
CA GLY A 330 33.70 10.20 -4.70
C GLY A 330 32.75 11.35 -4.33
N HIS A 331 31.45 11.23 -4.64
CA HIS A 331 30.45 12.20 -4.18
C HIS A 331 30.10 11.97 -2.71
N THR A 332 29.78 13.03 -1.98
CA THR A 332 29.37 12.96 -0.57
C THR A 332 27.87 13.22 -0.43
N ALA A 333 27.12 12.24 0.08
CA ALA A 333 25.71 12.41 0.44
C ALA A 333 25.62 12.82 1.92
N VAL A 334 24.87 13.88 2.22
CA VAL A 334 24.65 14.41 3.56
C VAL A 334 23.17 14.37 3.87
N VAL A 335 22.83 13.81 5.03
CA VAL A 335 21.49 13.74 5.58
C VAL A 335 21.51 14.42 6.94
N HIS A 336 20.58 15.35 7.17
CA HIS A 336 20.31 15.94 8.48
C HIS A 336 18.91 15.53 8.93
N VAL A 337 18.83 14.88 10.08
CA VAL A 337 17.55 14.51 10.71
C VAL A 337 17.28 15.49 11.84
N ASP A 338 16.12 16.16 11.80
CA ASP A 338 15.65 16.98 12.92
C ASP A 338 15.17 16.05 14.05
N ILE A 339 15.94 16.03 15.13
CA ILE A 339 15.68 15.22 16.33
C ILE A 339 15.24 16.09 17.51
N THR A 340 14.73 17.30 17.26
CA THR A 340 14.26 18.23 18.31
C THR A 340 13.17 17.59 19.16
N GLU A 341 12.16 17.01 18.53
CA GLU A 341 11.06 16.34 19.23
C GLU A 341 11.55 15.12 20.04
N LEU A 342 12.51 14.36 19.48
CA LEU A 342 13.11 13.23 20.18
C LEU A 342 13.87 13.68 21.43
N LYS A 343 14.62 14.79 21.34
CA LYS A 343 15.35 15.37 22.48
C LYS A 343 14.40 15.94 23.54
N GLN A 344 13.28 16.53 23.14
CA GLN A 344 12.24 16.97 24.07
C GLN A 344 11.63 15.78 24.83
N ARG A 345 11.23 14.72 24.11
CA ARG A 345 10.70 13.50 24.74
C ARG A 345 11.70 12.80 25.65
N GLU A 346 12.98 12.75 25.27
CA GLU A 346 14.05 12.21 26.12
C GLU A 346 14.15 13.00 27.44
N SER A 347 14.12 14.33 27.37
CA SER A 347 14.12 15.19 28.56
C SER A 347 12.88 15.02 29.43
N GLU A 348 11.69 14.91 28.83
CA GLU A 348 10.43 14.66 29.53
C GLU A 348 10.41 13.30 30.23
N LEU A 349 10.92 12.25 29.57
CA LEU A 349 11.03 10.92 30.13
C LEU A 349 11.99 10.89 31.32
N LEU A 350 13.14 11.57 31.23
CA LEU A 350 14.09 11.66 32.33
C LEU A 350 13.48 12.40 33.54
N ALA A 351 12.74 13.49 33.30
CA ALA A 351 12.04 14.21 34.37
C ALA A 351 10.97 13.32 35.03
N THR A 352 10.16 12.63 34.24
CA THR A 352 9.12 11.71 34.73
C THR A 352 9.72 10.52 35.50
N GLN A 353 10.85 9.98 35.03
CA GLN A 353 11.53 8.87 35.69
C GLN A 353 12.09 9.28 37.05
N GLU A 354 12.64 10.49 37.17
CA GLU A 354 13.11 11.02 38.44
C GLU A 354 11.94 11.28 39.41
N GLU A 355 10.82 11.80 38.92
CA GLU A 355 9.60 11.97 39.72
C GLU A 355 9.07 10.63 40.26
N LEU A 356 8.95 9.62 39.39
CA LEU A 356 8.54 8.28 39.79
C LEU A 356 9.52 7.64 40.79
N ARG A 357 10.83 7.91 40.64
CA ARG A 357 11.86 7.43 41.57
C ARG A 357 11.63 8.02 42.97
N VAL A 358 11.33 9.30 43.07
CA VAL A 358 11.01 9.97 44.34
C VAL A 358 9.72 9.42 44.93
N GLN A 359 8.65 9.31 44.15
CA GLN A 359 7.36 8.74 44.61
C GLN A 359 7.50 7.29 45.10
N SER A 360 8.26 6.46 44.37
CA SER A 360 8.52 5.07 44.78
C SER A 360 9.26 5.00 46.11
N GLN A 361 10.18 5.91 46.39
CA GLN A 361 10.88 5.98 47.67
C GLN A 361 9.95 6.40 48.81
N GLU A 362 9.02 7.33 48.57
CA GLU A 362 8.02 7.73 49.56
C GLU A 362 7.06 6.59 49.90
N VAL A 363 6.54 5.89 48.88
CA VAL A 363 5.65 4.74 49.06
C VAL A 363 6.36 3.64 49.86
N GLN A 364 7.62 3.34 49.57
CA GLN A 364 8.38 2.33 50.30
C GLN A 364 8.53 2.70 51.79
N ARG A 365 8.85 3.96 52.09
CA ARG A 365 8.95 4.45 53.48
C ARG A 365 7.61 4.32 54.21
N ALA A 366 6.50 4.64 53.54
CA ALA A 366 5.17 4.48 54.11
C ALA A 366 4.84 3.00 54.40
N TYR A 367 5.20 2.07 53.51
CA TYR A 367 5.05 0.63 53.75
C TYR A 367 5.87 0.14 54.95
N ASP A 368 7.13 0.59 55.08
CA ASP A 368 7.99 0.20 56.20
C ASP A 368 7.42 0.70 57.55
N GLN A 369 6.92 1.94 57.58
CA GLN A 369 6.24 2.51 58.75
C GLN A 369 4.97 1.73 59.10
N LEU A 370 4.14 1.41 58.11
CA LEU A 370 2.92 0.63 58.31
C LEU A 370 3.25 -0.77 58.86
N GLY A 371 4.31 -1.41 58.35
CA GLY A 371 4.79 -2.70 58.85
C GLY A 371 5.27 -2.64 60.31
N GLN A 372 5.94 -1.56 60.71
CA GLN A 372 6.31 -1.34 62.12
C GLN A 372 5.09 -1.12 63.01
N GLN A 373 4.12 -0.31 62.57
CA GLN A 373 2.88 -0.08 63.31
C GLN A 373 2.09 -1.38 63.49
N HIS A 374 2.01 -2.22 62.45
CA HIS A 374 1.33 -3.51 62.52
C HIS A 374 1.96 -4.42 63.58
N ARG A 375 3.29 -4.58 63.56
CA ARG A 375 4.01 -5.34 64.60
C ARG A 375 3.75 -4.80 66.00
N ARG A 376 3.73 -3.47 66.16
CA ARG A 376 3.48 -2.84 67.47
C ARG A 376 2.07 -3.12 67.98
N ILE A 377 1.08 -3.09 67.08
CA ILE A 377 -0.30 -3.44 67.41
C ILE A 377 -0.40 -4.92 67.80
N GLU A 378 0.26 -5.83 67.09
CA GLU A 378 0.27 -7.26 67.42
C GLU A 378 0.90 -7.53 68.79
N GLU A 379 2.07 -6.94 69.08
CA GLU A 379 2.74 -7.02 70.39
C GLU A 379 1.82 -6.52 71.51
N THR A 380 1.27 -5.32 71.35
CA THR A 380 0.36 -4.72 72.34
C THR A 380 -0.89 -5.57 72.53
N THR A 381 -1.42 -6.17 71.46
CA THR A 381 -2.59 -7.05 71.52
C THR A 381 -2.28 -8.33 72.30
N ILE A 382 -1.09 -8.92 72.13
CA ILE A 382 -0.65 -10.10 72.88
C ILE A 382 -0.49 -9.76 74.36
N GLU A 383 0.17 -8.64 74.68
CA GLU A 383 0.35 -8.18 76.06
C GLU A 383 -0.99 -7.92 76.76
N LEU A 384 -1.91 -7.20 76.09
CA LEU A 384 -3.25 -6.94 76.61
C LEU A 384 -4.04 -8.22 76.84
N ARG A 385 -3.96 -9.21 75.93
CA ARG A 385 -4.60 -10.52 76.13
C ARG A 385 -4.05 -11.23 77.36
N ARG A 386 -2.72 -11.27 77.52
CA ARG A 386 -2.07 -11.89 78.69
C ARG A 386 -2.48 -11.20 80.00
N ALA A 387 -2.46 -9.87 80.03
CA ALA A 387 -2.87 -9.10 81.20
C ALA A 387 -4.35 -9.33 81.54
N ARG A 388 -5.22 -9.36 80.54
CA ARG A 388 -6.65 -9.68 80.69
C ARG A 388 -6.83 -11.08 81.29
N ASP A 389 -6.16 -12.09 80.73
CA ASP A 389 -6.32 -13.48 81.15
C ASP A 389 -5.86 -13.67 82.60
N SER A 390 -4.72 -13.09 82.98
CA SER A 390 -4.24 -13.10 84.37
C SER A 390 -5.21 -12.39 85.34
N ALA A 391 -5.77 -11.23 84.95
CA ALA A 391 -6.76 -10.53 85.75
C ALA A 391 -8.07 -11.33 85.90
N MET A 392 -8.50 -12.03 84.84
CA MET A 392 -9.67 -12.90 84.87
C MET A 392 -9.45 -14.12 85.78
N GLU A 393 -8.28 -14.75 85.73
CA GLU A 393 -7.92 -15.86 86.61
C GLU A 393 -7.90 -15.42 88.08
N ALA A 394 -7.25 -14.29 88.39
CA ALA A 394 -7.22 -13.73 89.74
C ALA A 394 -8.64 -13.41 90.25
N ASN A 395 -9.49 -12.83 89.40
CA ASN A 395 -10.87 -12.52 89.76
C ASN A 395 -11.71 -13.79 89.98
N ARG A 396 -11.49 -14.83 89.17
CA ARG A 396 -12.14 -16.13 89.34
C ARG A 396 -11.70 -16.80 90.65
N ALA A 397 -10.40 -16.86 90.91
CA ALA A 397 -9.86 -17.40 92.16
C ALA A 397 -10.40 -16.64 93.39
N LYS A 398 -10.48 -15.31 93.32
CA LYS A 398 -11.10 -14.49 94.37
C LYS A 398 -12.57 -14.84 94.57
N THR A 399 -13.33 -15.04 93.49
CA THR A 399 -14.75 -15.38 93.56
C THR A 399 -14.95 -16.77 94.17
N GLU A 400 -14.18 -17.76 93.74
CA GLU A 400 -14.20 -19.13 94.26
C GLU A 400 -13.79 -19.16 95.75
N PHE A 401 -12.74 -18.43 96.11
CA PHE A 401 -12.31 -18.26 97.51
C PHE A 401 -13.42 -17.66 98.37
N LEU A 402 -14.00 -16.52 97.97
CA LEU A 402 -15.07 -15.87 98.75
C LEU A 402 -16.31 -16.76 98.89
N ALA A 403 -16.67 -17.53 97.85
CA ALA A 403 -17.78 -18.47 97.91
C ALA A 403 -17.50 -19.62 98.89
N ASN A 404 -16.32 -20.24 98.82
CA ASN A 404 -15.92 -21.31 99.72
C ASN A 404 -15.85 -20.80 101.17
N MET A 405 -15.21 -19.64 101.40
CA MET A 405 -15.14 -19.04 102.72
C MET A 405 -16.51 -18.72 103.30
N SER A 406 -17.43 -18.23 102.46
CA SER A 406 -18.82 -17.99 102.90
C SER A 406 -19.52 -19.27 103.35
N HIS A 407 -19.25 -20.41 102.71
CA HIS A 407 -19.84 -21.70 103.08
C HIS A 407 -19.24 -22.27 104.38
N GLU A 408 -17.92 -22.23 104.49
CA GLU A 408 -17.16 -22.69 105.66
C GLU A 408 -17.48 -21.86 106.91
N LEU A 409 -17.72 -20.55 106.77
CA LEU A 409 -18.15 -19.71 107.90
C LEU A 409 -19.62 -19.96 108.28
N ARG A 410 -20.51 -20.17 107.29
CA ARG A 410 -21.95 -20.32 107.53
C ARG A 410 -22.28 -21.58 108.32
N THR A 411 -21.59 -22.69 108.08
CA THR A 411 -21.88 -23.98 108.73
C THR A 411 -21.73 -23.95 110.25
N PRO A 412 -20.55 -23.59 110.83
CA PRO A 412 -20.38 -23.47 112.28
C PRO A 412 -21.24 -22.34 112.86
N LEU A 413 -21.39 -21.22 112.14
CA LEU A 413 -22.26 -20.13 112.59
C LEU A 413 -23.72 -20.59 112.73
N ASN A 414 -24.24 -21.34 111.75
CA ASN A 414 -25.58 -21.91 111.81
C ASN A 414 -25.71 -22.97 112.90
N ALA A 415 -24.66 -23.74 113.21
CA ALA A 415 -24.67 -24.67 114.33
C ALA A 415 -24.74 -23.93 115.67
N VAL A 416 -23.93 -22.88 115.86
CA VAL A 416 -23.98 -22.01 117.04
C VAL A 416 -25.38 -21.41 117.22
N ILE A 417 -25.93 -20.81 116.16
CA ILE A 417 -27.27 -20.20 116.20
C ILE A 417 -28.35 -21.27 116.43
N GLY A 418 -28.30 -22.39 115.73
CA GLY A 418 -29.33 -23.43 115.79
C GLY A 418 -29.39 -24.14 117.14
N PHE A 419 -28.24 -24.58 117.67
CA PHE A 419 -28.21 -25.22 119.00
C PHE A 419 -28.54 -24.24 120.11
N SER A 420 -28.08 -22.98 120.02
CA SER A 420 -28.45 -21.96 121.02
C SER A 420 -29.95 -21.63 120.99
N ASP A 421 -30.57 -21.56 119.81
CA ASP A 421 -32.02 -21.35 119.66
C ASP A 421 -32.83 -22.54 120.19
N LEU A 422 -32.40 -23.79 119.93
CA LEU A 422 -33.06 -24.98 120.49
C LEU A 422 -32.99 -25.03 122.02
N MET A 423 -31.89 -24.57 122.60
CA MET A 423 -31.75 -24.42 124.06
C MET A 423 -32.64 -23.28 124.57
N ALA A 424 -32.64 -22.13 123.91
CA ALA A 424 -33.44 -20.96 124.30
C ALA A 424 -34.95 -21.25 124.27
N ARG A 425 -35.40 -22.11 123.35
CA ARG A 425 -36.80 -22.54 123.23
C ARG A 425 -37.19 -23.71 124.13
N GLU A 426 -36.26 -24.22 124.95
CA GLU A 426 -36.52 -25.36 125.82
C GLU A 426 -37.10 -26.58 125.06
N ALA A 427 -36.57 -26.87 123.86
CA ALA A 427 -37.13 -27.88 122.94
C ALA A 427 -37.27 -29.30 123.51
N PHE A 428 -36.61 -29.60 124.64
CA PHE A 428 -36.65 -30.88 125.35
C PHE A 428 -37.16 -30.75 126.80
N GLY A 429 -37.74 -29.59 127.17
CA GLY A 429 -38.15 -29.25 128.52
C GLY A 429 -37.22 -28.24 129.19
N PRO A 430 -37.43 -27.93 130.48
CA PRO A 430 -36.66 -26.91 131.20
C PRO A 430 -35.15 -27.16 131.11
N LEU A 431 -34.37 -26.08 131.12
CA LEU A 431 -32.91 -26.17 131.12
C LEU A 431 -32.41 -27.04 132.29
N GLY A 432 -31.68 -28.11 131.95
CA GLY A 432 -31.24 -29.14 132.90
C GLY A 432 -31.26 -30.57 132.33
N ASP A 433 -31.94 -30.81 131.20
CA ASP A 433 -31.88 -32.09 130.47
C ASP A 433 -30.44 -32.38 129.99
N ALA A 434 -30.01 -33.64 130.15
CA ALA A 434 -28.66 -34.09 129.81
C ALA A 434 -28.27 -33.83 128.34
N ARG A 435 -29.24 -33.77 127.42
CA ARG A 435 -29.00 -33.50 125.99
C ARG A 435 -28.50 -32.08 125.74
N TYR A 436 -28.89 -31.10 126.58
CA TYR A 436 -28.40 -29.73 126.46
C TYR A 436 -26.89 -29.60 126.70
N GLY A 437 -26.31 -30.48 127.52
CA GLY A 437 -24.86 -30.54 127.68
C GLY A 437 -24.12 -30.84 126.37
N GLY A 438 -24.70 -31.66 125.50
CA GLY A 438 -24.18 -31.91 124.15
C GLY A 438 -24.28 -30.67 123.24
N TYR A 439 -25.38 -29.91 123.34
CA TYR A 439 -25.58 -28.69 122.54
C TYR A 439 -24.60 -27.58 122.95
N ILE A 440 -24.37 -27.38 124.25
CA ILE A 440 -23.35 -26.44 124.72
C ILE A 440 -21.97 -26.79 124.15
N ARG A 441 -21.61 -28.08 124.15
CA ARG A 441 -20.35 -28.54 123.57
C ARG A 441 -20.30 -28.26 122.07
N HIS A 442 -21.35 -28.58 121.32
CA HIS A 442 -21.41 -28.29 119.88
C HIS A 442 -21.33 -26.79 119.56
N ILE A 443 -21.95 -25.93 120.37
CA ILE A 443 -21.83 -24.47 120.24
C ILE A 443 -20.39 -24.02 120.49
N HIS A 444 -19.78 -24.50 121.57
CA HIS A 444 -18.41 -24.14 121.92
C HIS A 444 -17.41 -24.59 120.84
N ASP A 445 -17.46 -25.85 120.43
CA ASP A 445 -16.60 -26.42 119.39
C ASP A 445 -16.79 -25.67 118.05
N SER A 446 -18.03 -25.32 117.69
CA SER A 446 -18.31 -24.55 116.47
C SER A 446 -17.81 -23.10 116.55
N GLY A 447 -17.87 -22.47 117.73
CA GLY A 447 -17.33 -21.14 117.98
C GLY A 447 -15.80 -21.09 117.91
N GLU A 448 -15.12 -22.08 118.52
CA GLU A 448 -13.67 -22.23 118.39
C GLU A 448 -13.27 -22.52 116.93
N HIS A 449 -14.00 -23.38 116.24
CA HIS A 449 -13.75 -23.66 114.84
C HIS A 449 -13.88 -22.40 113.96
N LEU A 450 -14.92 -21.58 114.16
CA LEU A 450 -15.10 -20.32 113.46
C LEU A 450 -13.95 -19.33 113.74
N LEU A 451 -13.52 -19.22 115.00
CA LEU A 451 -12.43 -18.34 115.39
C LEU A 451 -11.11 -18.74 114.71
N ASN A 452 -10.80 -20.04 114.68
CA ASN A 452 -9.63 -20.55 113.97
C ASN A 452 -9.73 -20.27 112.47
N LEU A 453 -10.91 -20.46 111.86
CA LEU A 453 -11.12 -20.18 110.44
C LEU A 453 -10.91 -18.69 110.10
N ILE A 454 -11.33 -17.77 110.97
CA ILE A 454 -11.08 -16.33 110.77
C ILE A 454 -9.60 -16.00 110.92
N ASN A 455 -8.91 -16.61 111.87
CA ASN A 455 -7.48 -16.42 112.07
C ASN A 455 -6.65 -16.93 110.89
N ASP A 456 -7.08 -18.01 110.22
CA ASP A 456 -6.42 -18.52 109.02
C ASP A 456 -6.61 -17.60 107.78
N LEU A 457 -7.57 -16.66 107.83
CA LEU A 457 -7.88 -15.72 106.74
C LEU A 457 -7.20 -14.36 106.85
N LEU A 458 -6.85 -13.95 108.07
CA LEU A 458 -6.17 -12.69 108.38
C LEU A 458 -4.67 -12.84 108.21
#